data_AF-A0A534Z4V1-F1
#
_entry.id   AF-A0A534Z4V1-F1
#
_cell.length_a   1.000
_cell.length_b   1.000
_cell.length_c   1.000
_cell.angle_alpha   90.00
_cell.angle_beta   90.00
_cell.angle_gamma   90.00
#
_symmetry.space_group_name_H-M   'P 1'
#
loop_
_entity.id
_entity.type
_entity.pdbx_description
1 polymer ?
#
loop_
_entity_poly.entity_id
_entity_poly.type
_entity_poly.pdbx_seq_one_letter_code
_entity_poly.pdbx_strand_id
1 'polypeptide(L)'
;MTPHAEPRGPSPAFPYALIDRVLEVEAGVRAVGTKLVSANEPYFPGHFPGAPVLPGVLVCEALVQLGAHLAEDAEELRLVAVDRARFRRPVLPGDALRLEVTRRAPGSPWQLRGVVSVGTALVAEVDFAAAVPAGPRIHPTAAVARGAELDQGVTVGPYAVVGRHVRIAAGCRIGAHAVIDGWTTLGAGTRVFSFASVGSIPQDLKYRGEPSTLELGAANIVREFVSINPGTAAGGMATRTGKGCLFMVNAHVGHDCRLGDHVIVSPGAALGGHVTVEDHAIIGGLVGVHQFVRIGESALCAAGAMVSMDVPPYCVAAGDRARLHGLNAVGLRRRGFTPATLATLKRAYRMLFQASGARRDAVARTREALGHVREVAHLLDFVVASQRGVCR
;
A
#
# COMPACT_ATOMS: atom_id res chain seq x y z
N MET A 1 10.97 28.55 20.62
CA MET A 1 11.89 27.42 20.37
C MET A 1 11.31 26.61 19.23
N THR A 2 11.88 26.73 18.04
CA THR A 2 11.62 25.78 16.95
C THR A 2 12.19 24.42 17.37
N PRO A 3 11.43 23.31 17.28
CA PRO A 3 11.96 21.99 17.61
C PRO A 3 13.12 21.66 16.67
N HIS A 4 14.26 21.23 17.22
CA HIS A 4 15.36 20.70 16.42
C HIS A 4 14.88 19.43 15.71
N ALA A 5 15.11 19.34 14.40
CA ALA A 5 14.83 18.12 13.65
C ALA A 5 15.88 17.05 13.98
N GLU A 6 15.46 15.80 14.15
CA GLU A 6 16.41 14.69 14.29
C GLU A 6 17.15 14.46 12.96
N PRO A 7 18.46 14.16 12.97
CA PRO A 7 19.18 13.76 11.76
C PRO A 7 18.55 12.53 11.13
N ARG A 8 18.52 12.49 9.79
CA ARG A 8 18.13 11.28 9.07
C ARG A 8 19.27 10.26 9.10
N GLY A 9 18.90 8.98 9.19
CA GLY A 9 19.84 7.87 9.17
C GLY A 9 20.61 7.74 7.83
N PRO A 10 21.53 6.77 7.72
CA PRO A 10 22.32 6.58 6.51
C PRO A 10 21.42 6.33 5.30
N SER A 11 21.83 6.84 4.14
CA SER A 11 21.16 6.57 2.87
C SER A 11 21.52 5.17 2.37
N PRO A 12 20.63 4.47 1.64
CA PRO A 12 20.99 3.25 0.90
C PRO A 12 22.16 3.43 -0.08
N ALA A 13 22.40 4.66 -0.56
CA ALA A 13 23.54 5.00 -1.41
C ALA A 13 24.84 5.26 -0.63
N PHE A 14 24.75 5.62 0.66
CA PHE A 14 25.91 5.93 1.48
C PHE A 14 25.77 5.38 2.92
N PRO A 15 26.62 4.42 3.32
CA PRO A 15 26.40 3.63 4.53
C PRO A 15 26.62 4.39 5.85
N TYR A 16 27.05 5.65 5.81
CA TYR A 16 27.36 6.45 7.00
C TYR A 16 26.39 7.63 7.12
N ALA A 17 25.80 7.81 8.30
CA ALA A 17 25.14 9.05 8.67
C ALA A 17 26.22 10.08 9.05
N LEU A 18 26.34 11.15 8.28
CA LEU A 18 27.39 12.16 8.43
C LEU A 18 26.94 13.39 9.22
N ILE A 19 25.63 13.59 9.39
CA ILE A 19 25.08 14.72 10.15
C ILE A 19 24.77 14.30 11.58
N ASP A 20 25.44 14.94 12.54
CA ASP A 20 25.26 14.66 13.97
C ASP A 20 24.06 15.42 14.56
N ARG A 21 23.76 16.61 14.02
CA ARG A 21 22.63 17.43 14.49
C ARG A 21 22.11 18.34 13.39
N VAL A 22 20.79 18.45 13.27
CA VAL A 22 20.14 19.50 12.50
C VAL A 22 19.74 20.62 13.44
N LEU A 23 20.20 21.83 13.15
CA LEU A 23 20.00 23.00 14.01
C LEU A 23 18.77 23.80 13.58
N GLU A 24 18.65 24.08 12.29
CA GLU A 24 17.59 24.91 11.70
C GLU A 24 17.15 24.31 10.36
N VAL A 25 15.85 24.34 10.09
CA VAL A 25 15.29 23.98 8.78
C VAL A 25 14.19 24.98 8.42
N GLU A 26 14.35 25.60 7.27
CA GLU A 26 13.33 26.32 6.53
C GLU A 26 12.99 25.49 5.29
N ALA A 27 11.83 24.83 5.32
CA ALA A 27 11.43 23.85 4.31
C ALA A 27 11.54 24.43 2.89
N GLY A 28 12.17 23.66 1.99
CA GLY A 28 12.41 24.07 0.61
C GLY A 28 13.43 25.21 0.40
N VAL A 29 13.95 25.84 1.46
CA VAL A 29 14.80 27.04 1.35
C VAL A 29 16.20 26.80 1.92
N ARG A 30 16.32 26.50 3.22
CA ARG A 30 17.62 26.49 3.93
C ARG A 30 17.66 25.50 5.09
N ALA A 31 18.76 24.79 5.23
CA ALA A 31 19.01 23.88 6.34
C ALA A 31 20.40 24.13 6.92
N VAL A 32 20.51 24.03 8.23
CA VAL A 32 21.76 24.20 8.96
C VAL A 32 21.95 23.01 9.89
N GLY A 33 23.15 22.43 9.88
CA GLY A 33 23.48 21.29 10.73
C GLY A 33 24.94 21.28 11.17
N THR A 34 25.30 20.28 11.95
CA THR A 34 26.69 20.06 12.39
C THR A 34 27.15 18.66 12.03
N LYS A 35 28.44 18.57 11.66
CA LYS A 35 29.20 17.32 11.61
C LYS A 35 30.39 17.40 12.55
N LEU A 36 30.47 16.51 13.51
CA LEU A 36 31.62 16.31 14.38
C LEU A 36 32.57 15.33 13.69
N VAL A 37 33.84 15.71 13.56
CA VAL A 37 34.83 14.90 12.87
C VAL A 37 35.63 14.11 13.90
N SER A 38 35.30 12.84 14.07
CA SER A 38 35.99 11.97 15.03
C SER A 38 37.20 11.28 14.41
N ALA A 39 38.30 11.18 15.14
CA ALA A 39 39.47 10.41 14.71
C ALA A 39 39.16 8.91 14.49
N ASN A 40 38.07 8.42 15.07
CA ASN A 40 37.63 7.02 14.99
C ASN A 40 36.76 6.73 13.75
N GLU A 41 36.52 7.71 12.87
CA GLU A 41 35.75 7.46 11.65
C GLU A 41 36.50 6.49 10.71
N PRO A 42 35.79 5.51 10.10
CA PRO A 42 36.40 4.32 9.50
C PRO A 42 37.26 4.60 8.26
N TYR A 43 37.15 5.80 7.67
CA TYR A 43 37.90 6.20 6.48
C TYR A 43 39.25 6.88 6.79
N PHE A 44 39.49 7.32 8.03
CA PHE A 44 40.77 7.97 8.38
C PHE A 44 42.00 7.05 8.32
N PRO A 45 41.94 5.77 8.74
CA PRO A 45 43.11 4.89 8.67
C PRO A 45 43.70 4.73 7.27
N GLY A 46 42.87 4.86 6.22
CA GLY A 46 43.29 4.73 4.82
C GLY A 46 43.50 6.05 4.07
N HIS A 47 43.01 7.18 4.60
CA HIS A 47 43.02 8.46 3.90
C HIS A 47 44.10 9.40 4.50
N PHE A 48 45.27 9.40 3.86
CA PHE A 48 46.52 10.05 4.28
C PHE A 48 47.09 9.52 5.61
N PRO A 49 47.75 8.34 5.60
CA PRO A 49 48.36 7.76 6.80
C PRO A 49 49.33 8.73 7.49
N GLY A 50 49.14 8.94 8.80
CA GLY A 50 49.94 9.86 9.61
C GLY A 50 49.52 11.34 9.55
N ALA A 51 48.61 11.72 8.64
CA ALA A 51 48.07 13.06 8.51
C ALA A 51 46.57 13.00 8.16
N PRO A 52 45.71 12.54 9.09
CA PRO A 52 44.30 12.28 8.80
C PRO A 52 43.57 13.57 8.40
N VAL A 53 42.97 13.56 7.21
CA VAL A 53 42.14 14.66 6.67
C VAL A 53 40.81 14.08 6.21
N LEU A 54 39.68 14.73 6.53
CA LEU A 54 38.37 14.30 6.06
C LEU A 54 38.31 14.48 4.53
N PRO A 55 38.06 13.42 3.74
CA PRO A 55 37.95 13.53 2.29
C PRO A 55 36.91 14.58 1.88
N GLY A 56 37.24 15.43 0.91
CA GLY A 56 36.33 16.48 0.41
C GLY A 56 34.99 15.92 -0.12
N VAL A 57 35.00 14.70 -0.66
CA VAL A 57 33.78 13.99 -1.09
C VAL A 57 32.82 13.69 0.07
N LEU A 58 33.34 13.47 1.29
CA LEU A 58 32.50 13.27 2.48
C LEU A 58 31.91 14.57 2.99
N VAL A 59 32.61 15.70 2.78
CA VAL A 59 32.04 17.02 3.02
C VAL A 59 30.88 17.28 2.05
N CYS A 60 31.04 16.95 0.77
CA CYS A 60 29.97 17.04 -0.21
C CYS A 60 28.78 16.12 0.16
N GLU A 61 29.04 14.88 0.54
CA GLU A 61 28.00 13.93 0.97
C GLU A 61 27.25 14.42 2.21
N ALA A 62 27.96 14.96 3.21
CA ALA A 62 27.32 15.56 4.39
C ALA A 62 26.38 16.71 3.99
N LEU A 63 26.76 17.56 3.03
CA LEU A 63 25.88 18.61 2.49
C LEU A 63 24.65 18.03 1.78
N VAL A 64 24.78 16.91 1.06
CA VAL A 64 23.64 16.22 0.42
C VAL A 64 22.68 15.67 1.48
N GLN A 65 23.20 15.01 2.51
CA GLN A 65 22.41 14.48 3.62
C GLN A 65 21.67 15.60 4.37
N LEU A 66 22.35 16.71 4.68
CA LEU A 66 21.70 17.88 5.27
C LEU A 66 20.64 18.48 4.33
N GLY A 67 20.94 18.55 3.02
CA GLY A 67 20.01 19.04 2.01
C GLY A 67 18.73 18.22 1.90
N ALA A 68 18.76 16.92 2.23
CA ALA A 68 17.55 16.08 2.22
C ALA A 68 16.47 16.58 3.21
N HIS A 69 16.86 17.25 4.30
CA HIS A 69 15.93 17.84 5.27
C HIS A 69 15.11 19.02 4.71
N LEU A 70 15.53 19.59 3.57
CA LEU A 70 14.74 20.60 2.87
C LEU A 70 13.50 20.01 2.18
N ALA A 71 13.44 18.69 1.96
CA ALA A 71 12.31 18.01 1.35
C ALA A 71 11.31 17.53 2.40
N GLU A 72 10.04 17.93 2.22
CA GLU A 72 8.93 17.52 3.11
C GLU A 72 8.72 15.98 3.09
N ASP A 73 8.75 15.36 1.90
CA ASP A 73 8.34 13.96 1.70
C ASP A 73 9.47 13.01 1.27
N ALA A 74 10.67 13.52 0.97
CA ALA A 74 11.77 12.69 0.48
C ALA A 74 12.74 12.42 1.62
N GLU A 75 12.91 11.16 2.03
CA GLU A 75 13.85 10.74 3.07
C GLU A 75 15.33 10.86 2.63
N GLU A 76 15.59 10.90 1.31
CA GLU A 76 16.93 10.86 0.73
C GLU A 76 17.04 11.80 -0.49
N LEU A 77 18.18 12.46 -0.63
CA LEU A 77 18.66 13.03 -1.89
C LEU A 77 19.93 12.29 -2.33
N ARG A 78 20.13 12.15 -3.64
CA ARG A 78 21.37 11.69 -4.23
C ARG A 78 22.06 12.80 -4.97
N LEU A 79 23.38 12.88 -4.80
CA LEU A 79 24.23 13.77 -5.57
C LEU A 79 24.13 13.42 -7.06
N VAL A 80 23.78 14.41 -7.88
CA VAL A 80 23.69 14.31 -9.33
C VAL A 80 24.94 14.90 -9.98
N ALA A 81 25.36 16.08 -9.52
CA ALA A 81 26.54 16.76 -10.04
C ALA A 81 27.15 17.70 -8.98
N VAL A 82 28.44 17.99 -9.13
CA VAL A 82 29.14 19.05 -8.40
C VAL A 82 29.63 20.07 -9.42
N ASP A 83 29.01 21.24 -9.45
CA ASP A 83 29.34 22.29 -10.42
C ASP A 83 30.60 23.04 -10.02
N ARG A 84 30.79 23.25 -8.71
CA ARG A 84 31.96 23.91 -8.14
C ARG A 84 32.17 23.44 -6.71
N ALA A 85 33.41 23.09 -6.38
CA ALA A 85 33.82 22.88 -4.99
C ALA A 85 35.13 23.64 -4.72
N ARG A 86 35.15 24.43 -3.64
CA ARG A 86 36.36 25.12 -3.15
C ARG A 86 36.62 24.70 -1.72
N PHE A 87 37.72 24.00 -1.49
CA PHE A 87 38.20 23.62 -0.16
C PHE A 87 39.33 24.58 0.23
N ARG A 88 39.11 25.40 1.25
CA ARG A 88 40.03 26.48 1.68
C ARG A 88 41.01 26.02 2.74
N ARG A 89 40.64 25.02 3.55
CA ARG A 89 41.53 24.37 4.51
C ARG A 89 41.20 22.88 4.64
N PRO A 90 42.18 22.03 5.01
CA PRO A 90 41.87 20.64 5.38
C PRO A 90 40.97 20.61 6.61
N VAL A 91 40.08 19.61 6.64
CA VAL A 91 39.26 19.28 7.81
C VAL A 91 39.94 18.16 8.57
N LEU A 92 40.16 18.35 9.87
CA LEU A 92 40.93 17.44 10.72
C LEU A 92 40.04 16.80 11.78
N PRO A 93 40.44 15.63 12.32
CA PRO A 93 39.84 15.12 13.53
C PRO A 93 39.81 16.17 14.66
N GLY A 94 38.66 16.27 15.33
CA GLY A 94 38.38 17.29 16.35
C GLY A 94 37.65 18.53 15.81
N ASP A 95 37.62 18.76 14.49
CA ASP A 95 36.83 19.83 13.91
C ASP A 95 35.33 19.60 14.14
N ALA A 96 34.62 20.66 14.53
CA ALA A 96 33.17 20.72 14.55
C ALA A 96 32.69 21.55 13.36
N LEU A 97 32.29 20.86 12.29
CA LEU A 97 31.80 21.50 11.07
C LEU A 97 30.41 22.07 11.31
N ARG A 98 30.20 23.33 10.97
CA ARG A 98 28.87 23.90 10.74
C ARG A 98 28.58 23.86 9.25
N LEU A 99 27.52 23.17 8.86
CA LEU A 99 27.09 23.05 7.47
C LEU A 99 25.84 23.88 7.26
N GLU A 100 25.80 24.62 6.16
CA GLU A 100 24.62 25.35 5.71
C GLU A 100 24.34 24.99 4.26
N VAL A 101 23.11 24.61 3.96
CA VAL A 101 22.65 24.25 2.62
C VAL A 101 21.47 25.14 2.25
N THR A 102 21.57 25.83 1.11
CA THR A 102 20.49 26.67 0.57
C THR A 102 20.08 26.17 -0.81
N ARG A 103 18.77 26.08 -1.05
CA ARG A 103 18.21 25.80 -2.38
C ARG A 103 18.12 27.08 -3.18
N ARG A 104 18.71 27.09 -4.38
CA ARG A 104 18.76 28.26 -5.25
C ARG A 104 17.50 28.45 -6.09
N ALA A 105 16.87 27.35 -6.50
CA ALA A 105 15.70 27.39 -7.38
C ALA A 105 14.75 26.20 -7.16
N PRO A 106 13.45 26.36 -7.45
CA PRO A 106 12.51 25.24 -7.55
C PRO A 106 12.82 24.35 -8.76
N GLY A 107 12.39 23.09 -8.71
CA GLY A 107 12.61 22.09 -9.78
C GLY A 107 13.52 20.92 -9.36
N SER A 108 13.68 19.97 -10.27
CA SER A 108 14.55 18.79 -10.14
C SER A 108 15.46 18.68 -11.38
N PRO A 109 16.76 18.39 -11.24
CA PRO A 109 17.48 18.23 -9.97
C PRO A 109 17.53 19.56 -9.19
N TRP A 110 17.62 19.45 -7.87
CA TRP A 110 17.69 20.59 -6.96
C TRP A 110 19.05 21.24 -7.06
N GLN A 111 19.09 22.55 -7.29
CA GLN A 111 20.30 23.34 -7.31
C GLN A 111 20.59 23.86 -5.91
N LEU A 112 21.68 23.40 -5.30
CA LEU A 112 22.02 23.61 -3.90
C LEU A 112 23.38 24.31 -3.77
N ARG A 113 23.48 25.21 -2.78
CA ARG A 113 24.75 25.77 -2.32
C ARG A 113 25.01 25.32 -0.89
N GLY A 114 26.16 24.70 -0.68
CA GLY A 114 26.70 24.33 0.62
C GLY A 114 27.82 25.28 1.06
N VAL A 115 27.78 25.72 2.31
CA VAL A 115 28.84 26.49 2.97
C VAL A 115 29.23 25.77 4.25
N VAL A 116 30.53 25.56 4.46
CA VAL A 116 31.06 24.79 5.59
C VAL A 116 32.00 25.65 6.44
N SER A 117 31.57 25.82 7.67
CA SER A 117 32.16 26.43 8.86
C SER A 117 33.08 25.60 9.75
N VAL A 118 34.18 26.12 10.31
CA VAL A 118 34.61 25.74 11.68
C VAL A 118 34.85 27.00 12.47
N GLY A 119 34.03 27.23 13.50
CA GLY A 119 33.90 28.55 14.11
C GLY A 119 33.61 29.60 13.03
N THR A 120 34.43 30.65 12.99
CA THR A 120 34.34 31.72 11.98
C THR A 120 35.13 31.43 10.70
N ALA A 121 35.94 30.36 10.66
CA ALA A 121 36.79 30.05 9.53
C ALA A 121 36.03 29.29 8.44
N LEU A 122 35.98 29.84 7.23
CA LEU A 122 35.38 29.20 6.07
C LEU A 122 36.25 28.03 5.58
N VAL A 123 35.66 26.84 5.50
CA VAL A 123 36.34 25.59 5.15
C VAL A 123 36.05 25.16 3.73
N ALA A 124 34.77 25.13 3.34
CA ALA A 124 34.38 24.73 2.00
C ALA A 124 33.17 25.50 1.49
N GLU A 125 33.12 25.68 0.18
CA GLU A 125 31.95 26.15 -0.55
C GLU A 125 31.71 25.19 -1.71
N VAL A 126 30.48 24.67 -1.83
CA VAL A 126 30.11 23.68 -2.83
C VAL A 126 28.80 24.06 -3.49
N ASP A 127 28.81 24.22 -4.81
CA ASP A 127 27.60 24.31 -5.63
C ASP A 127 27.37 22.94 -6.27
N PHE A 128 26.20 22.36 -6.04
CA PHE A 128 25.89 20.98 -6.42
C PHE A 128 24.43 20.79 -6.79
N ALA A 129 24.19 19.80 -7.63
CA ALA A 129 22.85 19.33 -7.98
C ALA A 129 22.55 18.02 -7.25
N ALA A 130 21.38 17.91 -6.65
CA ALA A 130 20.91 16.66 -6.03
C ALA A 130 19.45 16.37 -6.41
N ALA A 131 19.08 15.10 -6.48
CA ALA A 131 17.70 14.72 -6.81
C ALA A 131 17.23 13.58 -5.91
N VAL A 132 15.92 13.50 -5.71
CA VAL A 132 15.32 12.29 -5.14
C VAL A 132 15.61 11.15 -6.13
N PRO A 133 16.21 10.02 -5.69
CA PRO A 133 16.52 8.92 -6.59
C PRO A 133 15.29 8.46 -7.37
N ALA A 134 15.45 8.34 -8.69
CA ALA A 134 14.50 7.64 -9.53
C ALA A 134 14.63 6.13 -9.25
N GLY A 135 13.50 5.46 -9.02
CA GLY A 135 13.38 4.03 -8.81
C GLY A 135 12.62 3.67 -7.53
N PRO A 136 12.56 2.37 -7.21
CA PRO A 136 12.05 1.90 -5.93
C PRO A 136 13.02 2.24 -4.79
N ARG A 137 12.49 2.61 -3.63
CA ARG A 137 13.24 2.76 -2.36
C ARG A 137 13.10 1.49 -1.56
N ILE A 138 14.19 0.72 -1.46
CA ILE A 138 14.21 -0.58 -0.81
C ILE A 138 15.06 -0.48 0.45
N HIS A 139 14.48 -0.80 1.60
CA HIS A 139 15.23 -0.82 2.86
C HIS A 139 16.36 -1.87 2.79
N PRO A 140 17.57 -1.60 3.33
CA PRO A 140 18.70 -2.52 3.23
C PRO A 140 18.46 -3.93 3.81
N THR A 141 17.54 -4.05 4.77
CA THR A 141 17.17 -5.36 5.37
C THR A 141 16.00 -6.05 4.65
N ALA A 142 15.43 -5.45 3.61
CA ALA A 142 14.41 -6.10 2.80
C ALA A 142 15.06 -7.13 1.86
N ALA A 143 14.41 -8.27 1.68
CA ALA A 143 14.82 -9.31 0.75
C ALA A 143 13.98 -9.22 -0.53
N VAL A 144 14.52 -8.62 -1.57
CA VAL A 144 13.88 -8.52 -2.90
C VAL A 144 14.59 -9.46 -3.87
N ALA A 145 13.89 -10.48 -4.35
CA ALA A 145 14.48 -11.50 -5.21
C ALA A 145 14.84 -10.95 -6.60
N ARG A 146 15.94 -11.47 -7.17
CA ARG A 146 16.34 -11.21 -8.56
C ARG A 146 15.23 -11.72 -9.50
N GLY A 147 14.51 -10.81 -10.14
CA GLY A 147 13.35 -11.09 -11.01
C GLY A 147 12.11 -10.28 -10.62
N ALA A 148 12.02 -9.79 -9.39
CA ALA A 148 10.94 -8.89 -9.00
C ALA A 148 10.98 -7.60 -9.82
N GLU A 149 9.82 -7.16 -10.31
CA GLU A 149 9.67 -5.94 -11.12
C GLU A 149 8.98 -4.88 -10.26
N LEU A 150 9.71 -3.81 -9.89
CA LEU A 150 9.22 -2.72 -9.05
C LEU A 150 9.32 -1.40 -9.80
N ASP A 151 8.17 -0.73 -9.94
CA ASP A 151 8.07 0.56 -10.60
C ASP A 151 8.61 1.74 -9.77
N GLN A 152 8.62 2.91 -10.39
CA GLN A 152 9.00 4.19 -9.79
C GLN A 152 8.18 4.51 -8.52
N GLY A 153 8.87 5.00 -7.49
CA GLY A 153 8.24 5.47 -6.26
C GLY A 153 7.72 4.37 -5.33
N VAL A 154 7.92 3.09 -5.68
CA VAL A 154 7.64 1.96 -4.78
C VAL A 154 8.53 2.06 -3.54
N THR A 155 7.99 1.86 -2.35
CA THR A 155 8.79 1.75 -1.11
C THR A 155 8.67 0.36 -0.51
N VAL A 156 9.79 -0.26 -0.14
CA VAL A 156 9.84 -1.55 0.54
C VAL A 156 10.49 -1.37 1.91
N GLY A 157 9.72 -1.62 2.96
CA GLY A 157 10.12 -1.45 4.35
C GLY A 157 11.05 -2.56 4.88
N PRO A 158 11.57 -2.40 6.11
CA PRO A 158 12.54 -3.32 6.70
C PRO A 158 12.01 -4.74 6.81
N TYR A 159 12.85 -5.73 6.52
CA TYR A 159 12.54 -7.16 6.63
C TYR A 159 11.35 -7.65 5.79
N ALA A 160 10.85 -6.83 4.87
CA ALA A 160 9.86 -7.29 3.89
C ALA A 160 10.52 -8.27 2.90
N VAL A 161 9.73 -9.21 2.38
CA VAL A 161 10.16 -10.19 1.38
C VAL A 161 9.34 -10.01 0.12
N VAL A 162 10.02 -9.90 -1.03
CA VAL A 162 9.39 -9.79 -2.35
C VAL A 162 9.95 -10.89 -3.26
N GLY A 163 9.07 -11.80 -3.69
CA GLY A 163 9.37 -12.94 -4.53
C GLY A 163 9.72 -12.60 -5.99
N ARG A 164 10.37 -13.54 -6.68
CA ARG A 164 10.96 -13.33 -8.03
C ARG A 164 9.95 -13.11 -9.16
N HIS A 165 8.68 -13.46 -8.97
CA HIS A 165 7.62 -13.30 -9.98
C HIS A 165 6.65 -12.17 -9.64
N VAL A 166 7.01 -11.35 -8.64
CA VAL A 166 6.16 -10.27 -8.17
C VAL A 166 6.36 -9.03 -9.05
N ARG A 167 5.24 -8.42 -9.42
CA ARG A 167 5.18 -7.12 -10.10
C ARG A 167 4.48 -6.10 -9.22
N ILE A 168 5.14 -4.97 -8.94
CA ILE A 168 4.61 -3.91 -8.08
C ILE A 168 4.58 -2.61 -8.86
N ALA A 169 3.38 -2.13 -9.17
CA ALA A 169 3.18 -0.89 -9.91
C ALA A 169 3.52 0.37 -9.10
N ALA A 170 3.63 1.50 -9.80
CA ALA A 170 4.12 2.76 -9.23
C ALA A 170 3.41 3.21 -7.94
N GLY A 171 4.18 3.82 -7.04
CA GLY A 171 3.67 4.44 -5.81
C GLY A 171 3.15 3.45 -4.75
N CYS A 172 3.33 2.14 -4.92
CA CYS A 172 2.97 1.17 -3.89
C CYS A 172 3.88 1.29 -2.66
N ARG A 173 3.35 0.92 -1.49
CA ARG A 173 4.12 0.90 -0.23
C ARG A 173 4.00 -0.46 0.43
N ILE A 174 5.13 -1.14 0.59
CA ILE A 174 5.25 -2.44 1.25
C ILE A 174 5.82 -2.22 2.64
N GLY A 175 5.03 -2.55 3.66
CA GLY A 175 5.36 -2.37 5.06
C GLY A 175 6.42 -3.34 5.56
N ALA A 176 6.94 -3.07 6.76
CA ALA A 176 7.95 -3.91 7.39
C ALA A 176 7.43 -5.35 7.59
N HIS A 177 8.25 -6.36 7.39
CA HIS A 177 7.86 -7.77 7.57
C HIS A 177 6.67 -8.26 6.70
N ALA A 178 6.22 -7.50 5.70
CA ALA A 178 5.25 -7.99 4.75
C ALA A 178 5.90 -8.99 3.79
N VAL A 179 5.17 -10.03 3.41
CA VAL A 179 5.62 -11.03 2.43
C VAL A 179 4.72 -10.94 1.21
N ILE A 180 5.33 -10.66 0.06
CA ILE A 180 4.68 -10.70 -1.25
C ILE A 180 5.41 -11.74 -2.08
N ASP A 181 4.72 -12.80 -2.49
CA ASP A 181 5.36 -13.93 -3.18
C ASP A 181 4.47 -14.47 -4.30
N GLY A 182 4.93 -15.51 -5.00
CA GLY A 182 4.21 -16.15 -6.09
C GLY A 182 4.09 -15.26 -7.33
N TRP A 183 3.21 -15.66 -8.24
CA TRP A 183 2.90 -14.90 -9.45
C TRP A 183 1.89 -13.79 -9.14
N THR A 184 2.39 -12.76 -8.46
CA THR A 184 1.55 -11.71 -7.86
C THR A 184 1.77 -10.37 -8.53
N THR A 185 0.68 -9.70 -8.91
CA THR A 185 0.70 -8.32 -9.43
C THR A 185 -0.07 -7.40 -8.49
N LEU A 186 0.57 -6.31 -8.07
CA LEU A 186 -0.04 -5.23 -7.29
C LEU A 186 -0.24 -3.98 -8.15
N GLY A 187 -1.48 -3.53 -8.28
CA GLY A 187 -1.83 -2.29 -8.97
C GLY A 187 -1.37 -1.04 -8.22
N ALA A 188 -1.24 0.07 -8.96
CA ALA A 188 -0.59 1.31 -8.50
C ALA A 188 -1.18 1.86 -7.20
N GLY A 189 -0.33 2.42 -6.34
CA GLY A 189 -0.74 3.04 -5.07
C GLY A 189 -1.27 2.05 -4.01
N THR A 190 -1.12 0.74 -4.22
CA THR A 190 -1.48 -0.27 -3.21
C THR A 190 -0.58 -0.17 -1.99
N ARG A 191 -1.16 -0.29 -0.79
CA ARG A 191 -0.46 -0.24 0.49
C ARG A 191 -0.61 -1.58 1.20
N VAL A 192 0.50 -2.27 1.39
CA VAL A 192 0.58 -3.52 2.14
C VAL A 192 1.23 -3.25 3.48
N PHE A 193 0.56 -3.59 4.58
CA PHE A 193 1.02 -3.34 5.94
C PHE A 193 1.76 -4.55 6.50
N SER A 194 2.36 -4.36 7.67
CA SER A 194 3.26 -5.33 8.28
C SER A 194 2.60 -6.69 8.50
N PHE A 195 3.37 -7.75 8.30
CA PHE A 195 2.96 -9.14 8.50
C PHE A 195 1.82 -9.64 7.59
N ALA A 196 1.41 -8.86 6.59
CA ALA A 196 0.53 -9.37 5.54
C ALA A 196 1.27 -10.42 4.68
N SER A 197 0.54 -11.45 4.27
CA SER A 197 1.01 -12.54 3.39
C SER A 197 0.19 -12.52 2.10
N VAL A 198 0.76 -11.94 1.05
CA VAL A 198 0.07 -11.69 -0.23
C VAL A 198 0.70 -12.56 -1.31
N GLY A 199 -0.08 -13.48 -1.88
CA GLY A 199 0.38 -14.36 -2.96
C GLY A 199 1.09 -15.64 -2.48
N SER A 200 1.11 -15.89 -1.17
CA SER A 200 1.54 -17.19 -0.64
C SER A 200 0.64 -18.32 -1.13
N ILE A 201 1.20 -19.53 -1.20
CA ILE A 201 0.52 -20.70 -1.79
C ILE A 201 -0.88 -20.93 -1.18
N PRO A 202 -1.86 -21.37 -1.99
CA PRO A 202 -3.18 -21.74 -1.49
C PRO A 202 -3.16 -22.83 -0.42
N GLN A 203 -4.19 -22.83 0.43
CA GLN A 203 -4.42 -23.90 1.41
C GLN A 203 -5.23 -25.07 0.86
N ASP A 204 -5.55 -25.08 -0.45
CA ASP A 204 -6.22 -26.22 -1.09
C ASP A 204 -5.26 -27.41 -1.14
N LEU A 205 -5.68 -28.54 -0.56
CA LEU A 205 -4.93 -29.80 -0.55
C LEU A 205 -4.64 -30.36 -1.93
N LYS A 206 -5.31 -29.87 -2.98
CA LYS A 206 -5.10 -30.24 -4.38
C LYS A 206 -4.04 -29.40 -5.08
N TYR A 207 -3.61 -28.26 -4.50
CA TYR A 207 -2.56 -27.43 -5.08
C TYR A 207 -1.24 -28.20 -5.18
N ARG A 208 -0.55 -28.12 -6.32
CA ARG A 208 0.69 -28.87 -6.60
C ARG A 208 1.85 -27.98 -7.05
N GLY A 209 1.73 -26.66 -6.83
CA GLY A 209 2.76 -25.70 -7.25
C GLY A 209 2.56 -25.18 -8.67
N GLU A 210 1.35 -25.32 -9.23
CA GLU A 210 1.00 -24.69 -10.50
C GLU A 210 1.22 -23.16 -10.45
N PRO A 211 1.57 -22.53 -11.59
CA PRO A 211 1.85 -21.09 -11.65
C PRO A 211 0.55 -20.26 -11.67
N SER A 212 -0.30 -20.46 -10.66
CA SER A 212 -1.52 -19.67 -10.48
C SER A 212 -1.19 -18.25 -10.03
N THR A 213 -2.06 -17.31 -10.38
CA THR A 213 -1.81 -15.89 -10.21
C THR A 213 -2.65 -15.26 -9.12
N LEU A 214 -2.12 -14.16 -8.59
CA LEU A 214 -2.85 -13.20 -7.77
C LEU A 214 -2.74 -11.81 -8.39
N GLU A 215 -3.87 -11.16 -8.64
CA GLU A 215 -3.90 -9.82 -9.22
C GLU A 215 -4.74 -8.88 -8.36
N LEU A 216 -4.08 -7.90 -7.74
CA LEU A 216 -4.73 -6.83 -7.00
C LEU A 216 -4.79 -5.57 -7.87
N GLY A 217 -5.97 -4.96 -7.98
CA GLY A 217 -6.14 -3.66 -8.62
C GLY A 217 -5.42 -2.52 -7.89
N ALA A 218 -5.67 -1.29 -8.33
CA ALA A 218 -5.02 -0.09 -7.80
C ALA A 218 -5.57 0.35 -6.43
N ALA A 219 -4.78 1.12 -5.68
CA ALA A 219 -5.19 1.80 -4.45
C ALA A 219 -5.81 0.89 -3.38
N ASN A 220 -5.43 -0.38 -3.35
CA ASN A 220 -5.89 -1.31 -2.32
C ASN A 220 -5.13 -1.06 -1.01
N ILE A 221 -5.81 -1.27 0.12
CA ILE A 221 -5.21 -1.20 1.45
C ILE A 221 -5.28 -2.60 2.07
N VAL A 222 -4.13 -3.23 2.22
CA VAL A 222 -3.95 -4.56 2.80
C VAL A 222 -3.35 -4.40 4.19
N ARG A 223 -4.18 -4.50 5.23
CA ARG A 223 -3.78 -4.30 6.62
C ARG A 223 -2.98 -5.48 7.18
N GLU A 224 -2.59 -5.34 8.42
CA GLU A 224 -1.72 -6.25 9.15
C GLU A 224 -2.32 -7.66 9.20
N PHE A 225 -1.49 -8.69 9.07
CA PHE A 225 -1.88 -10.11 9.12
C PHE A 225 -2.91 -10.56 8.06
N VAL A 226 -3.21 -9.73 7.07
CA VAL A 226 -4.07 -10.15 5.95
C VAL A 226 -3.39 -11.27 5.17
N SER A 227 -4.16 -12.27 4.75
CA SER A 227 -3.71 -13.31 3.82
C SER A 227 -4.56 -13.35 2.56
N ILE A 228 -3.91 -13.39 1.38
CA ILE A 228 -4.59 -13.47 0.08
C ILE A 228 -3.85 -14.50 -0.77
N ASN A 229 -4.52 -15.60 -1.12
CA ASN A 229 -3.93 -16.68 -1.89
C ASN A 229 -4.22 -16.56 -3.39
N PRO A 230 -3.32 -17.02 -4.28
CA PRO A 230 -3.58 -17.09 -5.71
C PRO A 230 -4.62 -18.18 -6.02
N GLY A 231 -4.98 -18.34 -7.29
CA GLY A 231 -5.92 -19.39 -7.70
C GLY A 231 -5.34 -20.81 -7.64
N THR A 232 -6.10 -21.76 -8.19
CA THR A 232 -5.70 -23.16 -8.34
C THR A 232 -6.04 -23.69 -9.73
N ALA A 233 -5.40 -24.78 -10.15
CA ALA A 233 -5.70 -25.46 -11.41
C ALA A 233 -7.12 -26.05 -11.46
N ALA A 234 -7.68 -26.43 -10.30
CA ALA A 234 -9.06 -26.90 -10.20
C ALA A 234 -10.09 -25.76 -10.29
N GLY A 235 -9.65 -24.51 -10.14
CA GLY A 235 -10.46 -23.32 -10.20
C GLY A 235 -10.26 -22.54 -11.49
N GLY A 236 -9.87 -21.28 -11.33
CA GLY A 236 -9.65 -20.33 -12.43
C GLY A 236 -8.19 -19.98 -12.64
N MET A 237 -7.26 -20.64 -11.95
CA MET A 237 -5.83 -20.30 -11.92
C MET A 237 -5.52 -18.87 -11.46
N ALA A 238 -6.51 -18.13 -10.96
CA ALA A 238 -6.35 -16.72 -10.61
C ALA A 238 -7.29 -16.29 -9.49
N THR A 239 -6.74 -15.62 -8.49
CA THR A 239 -7.48 -14.77 -7.55
C THR A 239 -7.35 -13.32 -8.01
N ARG A 240 -8.45 -12.57 -8.01
CA ARG A 240 -8.48 -11.19 -8.54
C ARG A 240 -9.23 -10.26 -7.60
N THR A 241 -8.72 -9.05 -7.41
CA THR A 241 -9.43 -7.96 -6.74
C THR A 241 -9.50 -6.72 -7.64
N GLY A 242 -10.58 -5.96 -7.52
CA GLY A 242 -10.69 -4.63 -8.10
C GLY A 242 -9.79 -3.61 -7.41
N LYS A 243 -10.13 -2.33 -7.60
CA LYS A 243 -9.42 -1.17 -7.02
C LYS A 243 -10.07 -0.70 -5.72
N GLY A 244 -9.31 0.00 -4.89
CA GLY A 244 -9.82 0.73 -3.73
C GLY A 244 -10.46 -0.14 -2.65
N CYS A 245 -10.12 -1.42 -2.61
CA CYS A 245 -10.56 -2.35 -1.57
C CYS A 245 -9.79 -2.11 -0.27
N LEU A 246 -10.45 -2.39 0.86
CA LEU A 246 -9.86 -2.35 2.19
C LEU A 246 -9.95 -3.74 2.81
N PHE A 247 -8.80 -4.40 2.96
CA PHE A 247 -8.65 -5.64 3.71
C PHE A 247 -8.13 -5.28 5.08
N MET A 248 -8.97 -5.40 6.10
CA MET A 248 -8.64 -5.05 7.47
C MET A 248 -7.90 -6.19 8.19
N VAL A 249 -7.43 -5.91 9.40
CA VAL A 249 -6.50 -6.78 10.14
C VAL A 249 -6.98 -8.23 10.17
N ASN A 250 -6.10 -9.16 9.82
CA ASN A 250 -6.35 -10.60 9.84
C ASN A 250 -7.51 -11.08 8.92
N ALA A 251 -7.87 -10.30 7.89
CA ALA A 251 -8.78 -10.78 6.86
C ALA A 251 -8.12 -11.87 6.00
N HIS A 252 -8.93 -12.83 5.53
CA HIS A 252 -8.48 -13.90 4.64
C HIS A 252 -9.28 -13.90 3.33
N VAL A 253 -8.55 -14.00 2.22
CA VAL A 253 -9.11 -14.22 0.88
C VAL A 253 -8.54 -15.53 0.34
N GLY A 254 -9.40 -16.54 0.26
CA GLY A 254 -9.06 -17.86 -0.26
C GLY A 254 -8.75 -17.85 -1.76
N HIS A 255 -8.32 -19.00 -2.26
CA HIS A 255 -7.97 -19.20 -3.66
C HIS A 255 -9.16 -19.00 -4.60
N ASP A 256 -8.88 -18.56 -5.82
CA ASP A 256 -9.84 -18.38 -6.91
C ASP A 256 -10.97 -17.38 -6.62
N CYS A 257 -10.78 -16.53 -5.60
CA CYS A 257 -11.75 -15.48 -5.27
C CYS A 257 -11.74 -14.37 -6.33
N ARG A 258 -12.91 -13.75 -6.51
CA ARG A 258 -13.11 -12.59 -7.41
C ARG A 258 -13.79 -11.48 -6.65
N LEU A 259 -13.05 -10.42 -6.35
CA LEU A 259 -13.56 -9.25 -5.62
C LEU A 259 -13.63 -8.07 -6.59
N GLY A 260 -14.74 -7.35 -6.56
CA GLY A 260 -14.96 -6.12 -7.32
C GLY A 260 -14.23 -4.92 -6.73
N ASP A 261 -14.66 -3.73 -7.12
CA ASP A 261 -14.11 -2.46 -6.66
C ASP A 261 -14.68 -2.05 -5.29
N HIS A 262 -13.87 -1.38 -4.48
CA HIS A 262 -14.29 -0.77 -3.22
C HIS A 262 -14.92 -1.74 -2.20
N VAL A 263 -14.54 -3.02 -2.26
CA VAL A 263 -14.94 -4.04 -1.28
C VAL A 263 -14.23 -3.79 0.05
N ILE A 264 -14.96 -3.96 1.15
CA ILE A 264 -14.38 -3.91 2.50
C ILE A 264 -14.46 -5.30 3.11
N VAL A 265 -13.30 -5.85 3.48
CA VAL A 265 -13.20 -7.10 4.25
C VAL A 265 -12.72 -6.73 5.65
N SER A 266 -13.64 -6.75 6.61
CA SER A 266 -13.43 -6.26 7.97
C SER A 266 -12.57 -7.24 8.81
N PRO A 267 -12.14 -6.86 10.03
CA PRO A 267 -11.17 -7.64 10.77
C PRO A 267 -11.59 -9.09 11.02
N GLY A 268 -10.68 -10.03 10.78
CA GLY A 268 -10.90 -11.46 10.98
C GLY A 268 -11.98 -12.09 10.09
N ALA A 269 -12.49 -11.38 9.08
CA ALA A 269 -13.39 -11.98 8.12
C ALA A 269 -12.63 -12.92 7.16
N ALA A 270 -13.22 -14.07 6.84
CA ALA A 270 -12.60 -15.09 6.01
C ALA A 270 -13.48 -15.48 4.83
N LEU A 271 -12.94 -15.36 3.62
CA LEU A 271 -13.55 -15.81 2.39
C LEU A 271 -12.96 -17.17 2.01
N GLY A 272 -13.80 -18.20 1.92
CA GLY A 272 -13.39 -19.50 1.38
C GLY A 272 -13.04 -19.45 -0.10
N GLY A 273 -12.60 -20.58 -0.66
CA GLY A 273 -12.22 -20.65 -2.08
C GLY A 273 -13.38 -20.32 -3.03
N HIS A 274 -13.06 -19.75 -4.18
CA HIS A 274 -14.00 -19.44 -5.27
C HIS A 274 -15.12 -18.45 -4.91
N VAL A 275 -14.99 -17.68 -3.82
CA VAL A 275 -15.98 -16.66 -3.45
C VAL A 275 -15.96 -15.50 -4.45
N THR A 276 -17.14 -15.04 -4.85
CA THR A 276 -17.29 -13.83 -5.67
C THR A 276 -17.92 -12.72 -4.84
N VAL A 277 -17.34 -11.53 -4.84
CA VAL A 277 -17.84 -10.35 -4.15
C VAL A 277 -17.93 -9.21 -5.14
N GLU A 278 -19.12 -8.65 -5.35
CA GLU A 278 -19.35 -7.52 -6.23
C GLU A 278 -19.02 -6.18 -5.56
N ASP A 279 -19.01 -5.12 -6.36
CA ASP A 279 -18.54 -3.80 -5.95
C ASP A 279 -19.23 -3.27 -4.69
N HIS A 280 -18.46 -2.56 -3.86
CA HIS A 280 -18.91 -1.90 -2.64
C HIS A 280 -19.55 -2.79 -1.59
N ALA A 281 -19.48 -4.12 -1.72
CA ALA A 281 -19.94 -5.03 -0.68
C ALA A 281 -19.04 -4.91 0.57
N ILE A 282 -19.65 -5.11 1.72
CA ILE A 282 -18.97 -5.07 3.02
C ILE A 282 -19.12 -6.42 3.70
N ILE A 283 -17.98 -7.03 4.00
CA ILE A 283 -17.87 -8.25 4.77
C ILE A 283 -17.51 -7.83 6.19
N GLY A 284 -18.47 -7.91 7.12
CA GLY A 284 -18.33 -7.48 8.50
C GLY A 284 -17.29 -8.30 9.28
N GLY A 285 -16.88 -7.80 10.45
CA GLY A 285 -15.82 -8.46 11.23
C GLY A 285 -16.22 -9.86 11.65
N LEU A 286 -15.26 -10.79 11.66
CA LEU A 286 -15.47 -12.20 12.03
C LEU A 286 -16.54 -12.92 11.19
N VAL A 287 -16.84 -12.44 9.98
CA VAL A 287 -17.72 -13.13 9.04
C VAL A 287 -16.99 -14.31 8.41
N GLY A 288 -17.63 -15.46 8.38
CA GLY A 288 -17.18 -16.62 7.61
C GLY A 288 -18.01 -16.78 6.35
N VAL A 289 -17.37 -16.78 5.18
CA VAL A 289 -18.02 -17.01 3.89
C VAL A 289 -17.59 -18.35 3.33
N HIS A 290 -18.55 -19.25 3.15
CA HIS A 290 -18.31 -20.59 2.61
C HIS A 290 -17.86 -20.51 1.15
N GLN A 291 -17.07 -21.50 0.71
CA GLN A 291 -16.62 -21.60 -0.67
C GLN A 291 -17.76 -21.51 -1.70
N PHE A 292 -17.46 -20.93 -2.87
CA PHE A 292 -18.36 -20.68 -4.01
C PHE A 292 -19.53 -19.71 -3.77
N VAL A 293 -19.63 -19.09 -2.59
CA VAL A 293 -20.68 -18.10 -2.32
C VAL A 293 -20.46 -16.83 -3.13
N ARG A 294 -21.55 -16.25 -3.61
CA ARG A 294 -21.60 -14.92 -4.23
C ARG A 294 -22.17 -13.88 -3.27
N ILE A 295 -21.55 -12.72 -3.20
CA ILE A 295 -21.99 -11.58 -2.40
C ILE A 295 -22.19 -10.41 -3.34
N GLY A 296 -23.44 -9.97 -3.49
CA GLY A 296 -23.83 -8.99 -4.48
C GLY A 296 -23.46 -7.54 -4.13
N GLU A 297 -23.60 -6.66 -5.12
CA GLU A 297 -23.17 -5.26 -5.04
C GLU A 297 -23.76 -4.56 -3.81
N SER A 298 -22.94 -3.85 -3.03
CA SER A 298 -23.35 -3.17 -1.78
C SER A 298 -24.05 -4.04 -0.74
N ALA A 299 -23.99 -5.36 -0.85
CA ALA A 299 -24.47 -6.23 0.20
C ALA A 299 -23.63 -5.99 1.47
N LEU A 300 -24.27 -6.12 2.63
CA LEU A 300 -23.62 -6.06 3.92
C LEU A 300 -23.78 -7.41 4.61
N CYS A 301 -22.68 -8.14 4.78
CA CYS A 301 -22.64 -9.23 5.74
C CYS A 301 -22.33 -8.63 7.11
N ALA A 302 -23.30 -8.64 8.02
CA ALA A 302 -23.12 -8.11 9.37
C ALA A 302 -22.04 -8.89 10.13
N ALA A 303 -21.39 -8.23 11.10
CA ALA A 303 -20.33 -8.86 11.89
C ALA A 303 -20.80 -10.19 12.53
N GLY A 304 -19.93 -11.19 12.52
CA GLY A 304 -20.18 -12.53 13.04
C GLY A 304 -21.11 -13.40 12.18
N ALA A 305 -21.52 -12.97 11.00
CA ALA A 305 -22.39 -13.78 10.14
C ALA A 305 -21.66 -15.00 9.54
N MET A 306 -22.35 -16.14 9.47
CA MET A 306 -21.87 -17.35 8.78
C MET A 306 -22.63 -17.55 7.47
N VAL A 307 -22.03 -17.12 6.37
CA VAL A 307 -22.63 -17.03 5.05
C VAL A 307 -22.36 -18.32 4.27
N SER A 308 -23.42 -19.12 4.03
CA SER A 308 -23.34 -20.41 3.32
C SER A 308 -24.09 -20.45 1.98
N MET A 309 -24.88 -19.40 1.72
CA MET A 309 -25.68 -19.18 0.51
C MET A 309 -25.38 -17.77 -0.03
N ASP A 310 -25.77 -17.51 -1.26
CA ASP A 310 -25.50 -16.24 -1.92
C ASP A 310 -26.25 -15.08 -1.23
N VAL A 311 -25.58 -13.94 -1.05
CA VAL A 311 -26.18 -12.73 -0.50
C VAL A 311 -26.55 -11.80 -1.65
N PRO A 312 -27.84 -11.55 -1.92
CA PRO A 312 -28.25 -10.72 -3.04
C PRO A 312 -27.74 -9.26 -2.93
N PRO A 313 -27.57 -8.58 -4.07
CA PRO A 313 -27.20 -7.17 -4.10
C PRO A 313 -28.08 -6.32 -3.18
N TYR A 314 -27.46 -5.29 -2.60
CA TYR A 314 -28.11 -4.25 -1.82
C TYR A 314 -28.74 -4.73 -0.49
N CYS A 315 -28.59 -6.02 -0.14
CA CYS A 315 -29.21 -6.62 1.04
C CYS A 315 -28.27 -6.66 2.26
N VAL A 316 -28.85 -6.81 3.44
CA VAL A 316 -28.12 -7.12 4.67
C VAL A 316 -28.31 -8.59 5.01
N ALA A 317 -27.22 -9.31 5.26
CA ALA A 317 -27.23 -10.68 5.76
C ALA A 317 -26.60 -10.75 7.16
N ALA A 318 -27.22 -11.45 8.10
CA ALA A 318 -26.72 -11.59 9.48
C ALA A 318 -27.08 -12.93 10.11
N GLY A 319 -26.35 -13.32 11.16
CA GLY A 319 -26.59 -14.54 11.95
C GLY A 319 -25.79 -15.76 11.51
N ASP A 320 -25.95 -16.86 12.24
CA ASP A 320 -25.34 -18.16 11.98
C ASP A 320 -26.42 -19.27 11.96
N ARG A 321 -26.84 -19.78 10.79
CA ARG A 321 -26.49 -19.38 9.42
C ARG A 321 -27.12 -18.05 9.01
N ALA A 322 -26.44 -17.31 8.13
CA ALA A 322 -26.86 -15.97 7.73
C ALA A 322 -28.22 -15.95 6.98
N ARG A 323 -29.11 -15.04 7.39
CA ARG A 323 -30.42 -14.75 6.78
C ARG A 323 -30.52 -13.30 6.35
N LEU A 324 -31.51 -12.97 5.51
CA LEU A 324 -31.70 -11.60 5.06
C LEU A 324 -32.43 -10.75 6.10
N HIS A 325 -31.91 -9.55 6.34
CA HIS A 325 -32.46 -8.55 7.27
C HIS A 325 -32.85 -7.25 6.55
N GLY A 326 -33.32 -7.36 5.31
CA GLY A 326 -33.73 -6.21 4.50
C GLY A 326 -32.61 -5.63 3.64
N LEU A 327 -32.78 -4.38 3.23
CA LEU A 327 -31.82 -3.65 2.40
C LEU A 327 -30.77 -2.95 3.25
N ASN A 328 -29.56 -2.80 2.71
CA ASN A 328 -28.49 -1.95 3.22
C ASN A 328 -28.80 -0.46 2.98
N ALA A 329 -29.97 0.00 3.43
CA ALA A 329 -30.50 1.32 3.12
C ALA A 329 -29.61 2.46 3.61
N VAL A 330 -28.80 2.24 4.66
CA VAL A 330 -27.81 3.23 5.12
C VAL A 330 -26.63 3.31 4.15
N GLY A 331 -26.04 2.16 3.79
CA GLY A 331 -24.91 2.11 2.84
C GLY A 331 -25.29 2.67 1.46
N LEU A 332 -26.46 2.30 0.95
CA LEU A 332 -26.95 2.79 -0.34
C LEU A 332 -27.17 4.31 -0.34
N ARG A 333 -27.72 4.88 0.74
CA ARG A 333 -27.86 6.35 0.89
C ARG A 333 -26.51 7.05 0.88
N ARG A 334 -25.50 6.49 1.56
CA ARG A 334 -24.14 7.04 1.56
C ARG A 334 -23.48 6.97 0.18
N ARG A 335 -23.86 5.98 -0.65
CA ARG A 335 -23.45 5.88 -2.07
C ARG A 335 -24.26 6.76 -3.02
N GLY A 336 -25.18 7.60 -2.52
CA GLY A 336 -25.95 8.53 -3.34
C GLY A 336 -27.17 7.92 -4.06
N PHE A 337 -27.64 6.73 -3.65
CA PHE A 337 -28.87 6.18 -4.20
C PHE A 337 -30.05 7.07 -3.85
N THR A 338 -30.84 7.44 -4.86
CA THR A 338 -31.97 8.35 -4.67
C THR A 338 -33.07 7.73 -3.80
N PRO A 339 -33.87 8.55 -3.07
CA PRO A 339 -35.03 8.04 -2.34
C PRO A 339 -36.00 7.21 -3.20
N ALA A 340 -36.18 7.59 -4.47
CA ALA A 340 -37.03 6.88 -5.42
C ALA A 340 -36.49 5.49 -5.79
N THR A 341 -35.18 5.39 -6.06
CA THR A 341 -34.51 4.10 -6.31
C THR A 341 -34.60 3.19 -5.09
N LEU A 342 -34.36 3.72 -3.89
CA LEU A 342 -34.46 2.95 -2.64
C LEU A 342 -35.87 2.45 -2.37
N ALA A 343 -36.88 3.28 -2.62
CA ALA A 343 -38.28 2.87 -2.48
C ALA A 343 -38.63 1.73 -3.46
N THR A 344 -38.12 1.81 -4.70
CA THR A 344 -38.32 0.77 -5.72
C THR A 344 -37.61 -0.54 -5.34
N LEU A 345 -36.35 -0.47 -4.91
CA LEU A 345 -35.62 -1.64 -4.39
C LEU A 345 -36.33 -2.27 -3.19
N LYS A 346 -36.90 -1.45 -2.28
CA LYS A 346 -37.64 -1.96 -1.12
C LYS A 346 -38.91 -2.71 -1.55
N ARG A 347 -39.61 -2.22 -2.58
CA ARG A 347 -40.74 -2.94 -3.19
C ARG A 347 -40.29 -4.25 -3.83
N ALA A 348 -39.20 -4.23 -4.60
CA ALA A 348 -38.64 -5.42 -5.23
C ALA A 348 -38.24 -6.48 -4.19
N TYR A 349 -37.54 -6.08 -3.12
CA TYR A 349 -37.16 -6.96 -2.01
C TYR A 349 -38.38 -7.67 -1.40
N ARG A 350 -39.47 -6.93 -1.12
CA ARG A 350 -40.69 -7.50 -0.55
C ARG A 350 -41.33 -8.51 -1.51
N MET A 351 -41.45 -8.15 -2.79
CA MET A 351 -42.02 -9.03 -3.81
C MET A 351 -41.19 -10.31 -3.99
N LEU A 352 -39.87 -10.22 -3.84
CA LEU A 352 -38.96 -11.33 -4.10
C LEU A 352 -38.78 -12.27 -2.90
N PHE A 353 -38.66 -11.74 -1.69
CA PHE A 353 -38.27 -12.52 -0.51
C PHE A 353 -39.38 -12.71 0.52
N GLN A 354 -40.36 -11.80 0.57
CA GLN A 354 -41.45 -11.82 1.57
C GLN A 354 -42.79 -12.28 1.00
N ALA A 355 -42.96 -12.28 -0.33
CA ALA A 355 -44.14 -12.85 -0.95
C ALA A 355 -44.17 -14.38 -0.80
N SER A 356 -45.38 -14.94 -0.69
CA SER A 356 -45.63 -16.36 -0.81
C SER A 356 -45.54 -16.84 -2.26
N GLY A 357 -45.28 -18.13 -2.46
CA GLY A 357 -45.20 -18.76 -3.77
C GLY A 357 -43.77 -19.11 -4.22
N ALA A 358 -43.67 -19.61 -5.47
CA ALA A 358 -42.40 -20.04 -6.04
C ALA A 358 -41.50 -18.86 -6.40
N ARG A 359 -40.18 -19.02 -6.19
CA ARG A 359 -39.17 -17.99 -6.50
C ARG A 359 -39.22 -17.55 -7.97
N ARG A 360 -39.45 -18.50 -8.90
CA ARG A 360 -39.55 -18.22 -10.34
C ARG A 360 -40.66 -17.22 -10.63
N ASP A 361 -41.84 -17.40 -10.02
CA ASP A 361 -42.98 -16.51 -10.22
C ASP A 361 -42.74 -15.15 -9.57
N ALA A 362 -42.12 -15.12 -8.39
CA ALA A 362 -41.72 -13.88 -7.73
C ALA A 362 -40.76 -13.07 -8.61
N VAL A 363 -39.73 -13.71 -9.18
CA VAL A 363 -38.79 -13.07 -10.12
C VAL A 363 -39.52 -12.53 -11.36
N ALA A 364 -40.37 -13.34 -11.99
CA ALA A 364 -41.09 -12.93 -13.20
C ALA A 364 -41.98 -11.70 -12.94
N ARG A 365 -42.80 -11.74 -11.89
CA ARG A 365 -43.66 -10.61 -11.50
C ARG A 365 -42.86 -9.35 -11.13
N THR A 366 -41.76 -9.50 -10.39
CA THR A 366 -40.91 -8.36 -10.04
C THR A 366 -40.22 -7.77 -11.27
N ARG A 367 -39.78 -8.61 -12.23
CA ARG A 367 -39.17 -8.15 -13.47
C ARG A 367 -40.16 -7.36 -14.32
N GLU A 368 -41.38 -7.85 -14.48
CA GLU A 368 -42.44 -7.15 -15.22
C GLU A 368 -42.78 -5.79 -14.57
N ALA A 369 -42.96 -5.76 -13.25
CA ALA A 369 -43.39 -4.55 -12.57
C ALA A 369 -42.28 -3.50 -12.41
N LEU A 370 -41.03 -3.93 -12.15
CA LEU A 370 -39.96 -3.05 -11.64
C LEU A 370 -38.62 -3.21 -12.37
N GLY A 371 -38.52 -4.12 -13.35
CA GLY A 371 -37.26 -4.43 -14.06
C GLY A 371 -36.73 -3.32 -14.95
N HIS A 372 -37.51 -2.26 -15.20
CA HIS A 372 -37.04 -1.06 -15.89
C HIS A 372 -36.02 -0.25 -15.05
N VAL A 373 -35.97 -0.46 -13.73
CA VAL A 373 -34.94 0.13 -12.87
C VAL A 373 -33.71 -0.77 -12.87
N ARG A 374 -32.56 -0.24 -13.30
CA ARG A 374 -31.30 -0.96 -13.48
C ARG A 374 -30.89 -1.75 -12.22
N GLU A 375 -30.99 -1.15 -11.05
CA GLU A 375 -30.64 -1.78 -9.78
C GLU A 375 -31.57 -2.97 -9.47
N VAL A 376 -32.85 -2.89 -9.84
CA VAL A 376 -33.79 -4.01 -9.67
C VAL A 376 -33.48 -5.12 -10.68
N ALA A 377 -33.15 -4.79 -11.92
CA ALA A 377 -32.74 -5.77 -12.92
C ALA A 377 -31.50 -6.56 -12.44
N HIS A 378 -30.48 -5.86 -11.94
CA HIS A 378 -29.27 -6.49 -11.39
C HIS A 378 -29.58 -7.45 -10.22
N LEU A 379 -30.40 -7.01 -9.26
CA LEU A 379 -30.84 -7.86 -8.15
C LEU A 379 -31.51 -9.15 -8.66
N LEU A 380 -32.37 -9.05 -9.67
CA LEU A 380 -33.08 -10.21 -10.23
C LEU A 380 -32.14 -11.14 -11.01
N ASP A 381 -31.27 -10.58 -11.84
CA ASP A 381 -30.28 -11.34 -12.62
C ASP A 381 -29.34 -12.11 -11.70
N PHE A 382 -28.88 -11.48 -10.62
CA PHE A 382 -28.07 -12.13 -9.59
C PHE A 382 -28.78 -13.35 -8.99
N VAL A 383 -30.04 -13.17 -8.59
CA VAL A 383 -30.84 -14.23 -7.93
C VAL A 383 -31.12 -15.39 -8.89
N VAL A 384 -31.39 -15.10 -10.17
CA VAL A 384 -31.61 -16.12 -11.20
C VAL A 384 -30.34 -16.92 -11.47
N ALA A 385 -29.18 -16.27 -11.49
CA ALA A 385 -27.90 -16.92 -11.76
C ALA A 385 -27.31 -17.69 -10.56
N SER A 386 -27.97 -17.68 -9.39
CA SER A 386 -27.47 -18.36 -8.19
C SER A 386 -27.54 -19.88 -8.34
N GLN A 387 -26.42 -20.57 -8.12
CA GLN A 387 -26.33 -22.04 -8.11
C GLN A 387 -26.45 -22.63 -6.70
N ARG A 388 -26.18 -21.83 -5.67
CA ARG A 388 -26.23 -22.23 -4.24
C ARG A 388 -27.55 -21.87 -3.56
N GLY A 389 -28.42 -21.16 -4.26
CA GLY A 389 -29.53 -20.45 -3.66
C GLY A 389 -29.06 -19.21 -2.90
N VAL A 390 -30.03 -18.35 -2.60
CA VAL A 390 -29.80 -17.08 -1.88
C VAL A 390 -30.31 -17.15 -0.44
N CYS A 391 -29.66 -16.43 0.46
CA CYS A 391 -30.10 -16.23 1.85
C CYS A 391 -31.59 -15.87 1.94
N ARG A 392 -32.28 -16.33 3.01
CA ARG A 392 -33.69 -16.04 3.26
C ARG A 392 -34.04 -15.89 4.73
#